data_AF-A0A098BSE1-F1
#
_entry.id   AF-A0A098BSE1-F1
#
_cell.length_a   1.000
_cell.length_b   1.000
_cell.length_c   1.000
_cell.angle_alpha   90.00
_cell.angle_beta   90.00
_cell.angle_gamma   90.00
#
_symmetry.space_group_name_H-M   'P 1'
#
loop_
_entity.id
_entity.type
_entity.pdbx_description
1 polymer ?
#
loop_
_entity_poly.entity_id
_entity_poly.type
_entity_poly.pdbx_seq_one_letter_code
_entity_poly.pdbx_strand_id
1 'polypeptide(L)'
;MRASFDQQLRDLTDRLRGLAELAAKALELSTRALLNGDVVAAEEALDLGEDIETLHTECSERAVAILALQHPVAGDLRFVFSAVRMSSDLARMGQLALHIARAARRRTPGELVPDQVRGDITRMGELTATMVRALCDAFASRSWSRPRRSGTPTQNSTSSTPASSGPCRTRPGRTA
;
A
#
# COMPACT_ATOMS: atom_id res chain seq x y z
N MET A 1 21.15 -16.23 -17.37
CA MET A 1 21.47 -15.77 -15.99
C MET A 1 20.50 -14.67 -15.53
N ARG A 2 20.45 -13.48 -16.17
CA ARG A 2 19.49 -12.41 -15.81
C ARG A 2 17.99 -12.80 -15.88
N ALA A 3 17.59 -13.61 -16.86
CA ALA A 3 16.19 -14.06 -16.98
C ALA A 3 15.71 -14.90 -15.77
N SER A 4 16.62 -15.66 -15.13
CA SER A 4 16.30 -16.45 -13.93
C SER A 4 16.10 -15.52 -12.72
N PHE A 5 16.98 -14.53 -12.56
CA PHE A 5 16.84 -13.51 -11.53
C PHE A 5 15.55 -12.68 -11.69
N ASP A 6 15.23 -12.22 -12.91
CA ASP A 6 13.99 -11.50 -13.18
C ASP A 6 12.75 -12.35 -12.85
N GLN A 7 12.81 -13.66 -13.07
CA GLN A 7 11.74 -14.59 -12.71
C GLN A 7 11.61 -14.72 -11.19
N GLN A 8 12.71 -14.82 -10.45
CA GLN A 8 12.70 -14.86 -8.98
C GLN A 8 12.12 -13.57 -8.38
N LEU A 9 12.46 -12.41 -8.96
CA LEU A 9 11.87 -11.13 -8.54
C LEU A 9 10.37 -11.05 -8.83
N ARG A 10 9.91 -11.58 -9.97
CA ARG A 10 8.47 -11.67 -10.28
C ARG A 10 7.73 -12.53 -9.26
N ASP A 11 8.24 -13.72 -8.98
CA ASP A 11 7.63 -14.65 -8.03
C ASP A 11 7.59 -14.07 -6.60
N LEU A 12 8.64 -13.38 -6.16
CA LEU A 12 8.62 -12.64 -4.89
C LEU A 12 7.55 -11.54 -4.87
N THR A 13 7.40 -10.81 -5.97
CA THR A 13 6.37 -9.76 -6.11
C THR A 13 4.96 -10.35 -6.08
N ASP A 14 4.74 -11.46 -6.79
CA ASP A 14 3.44 -12.11 -6.85
C ASP A 14 3.01 -12.65 -5.47
N ARG A 15 3.97 -13.13 -4.67
CA ARG A 15 3.72 -13.57 -3.28
C ARG A 15 3.42 -12.41 -2.34
N LEU A 16 4.14 -11.29 -2.48
CA LEU A 16 3.81 -10.06 -1.75
C LEU A 16 2.40 -9.57 -2.05
N ARG A 17 1.99 -9.63 -3.33
CA ARG A 17 0.62 -9.30 -3.73
C ARG A 17 -0.38 -10.24 -3.07
N GLY A 18 -0.15 -11.55 -3.12
CA GLY A 18 -1.01 -12.53 -2.43
C GLY A 18 -1.13 -12.28 -0.93
N LEU A 19 0.00 -11.96 -0.26
CA LEU A 19 0.01 -11.62 1.16
C LEU A 19 -0.79 -10.35 1.46
N ALA A 20 -0.70 -9.33 0.59
CA ALA A 20 -1.48 -8.11 0.70
C ALA A 20 -2.98 -8.37 0.53
N GLU A 21 -3.37 -9.21 -0.44
CA GLU A 21 -4.76 -9.62 -0.67
C GLU A 21 -5.34 -10.38 0.52
N LEU A 22 -4.61 -11.33 1.09
CA LEU A 22 -5.05 -12.06 2.28
C LEU A 22 -5.20 -11.14 3.50
N ALA A 23 -4.24 -10.26 3.74
CA ALA A 23 -4.30 -9.32 4.84
C ALA A 23 -5.47 -8.32 4.67
N ALA A 24 -5.77 -7.90 3.43
CA ALA A 24 -6.94 -7.09 3.12
C ALA A 24 -8.25 -7.82 3.44
N LYS A 25 -8.35 -9.07 2.99
CA LYS A 25 -9.52 -9.93 3.20
C LYS A 25 -9.76 -10.17 4.69
N ALA A 26 -8.70 -10.48 5.44
CA ALA A 26 -8.78 -10.64 6.90
C ALA A 26 -9.32 -9.36 7.56
N LEU A 27 -8.85 -8.19 7.15
CA LEU A 27 -9.34 -6.92 7.67
C LEU A 27 -10.82 -6.69 7.35
N GLU A 28 -11.24 -6.91 6.11
CA GLU A 28 -12.64 -6.76 5.69
C GLU A 28 -13.58 -7.66 6.50
N LEU A 29 -13.23 -8.93 6.64
CA LEU A 29 -13.98 -9.91 7.42
C LEU A 29 -14.03 -9.52 8.91
N SER A 30 -12.91 -9.09 9.47
CA SER A 30 -12.83 -8.63 10.86
C SER A 30 -13.66 -7.38 11.11
N THR A 31 -13.67 -6.41 10.19
CA THR A 31 -14.51 -5.21 10.28
C THR A 31 -15.99 -5.58 10.17
N ARG A 32 -16.36 -6.48 9.25
CA ARG A 32 -17.73 -7.00 9.13
C ARG A 32 -18.19 -7.69 10.40
N ALA A 33 -17.36 -8.57 10.96
CA ALA A 33 -17.61 -9.25 12.22
C ALA A 33 -17.80 -8.26 13.38
N LEU A 34 -16.93 -7.25 13.47
CA LEU A 34 -16.97 -6.23 14.51
C LEU A 34 -18.25 -5.39 14.46
N LEU A 35 -18.67 -4.97 13.27
CA LEU A 35 -19.83 -4.10 13.09
C LEU A 35 -21.16 -4.86 13.20
N ASN A 36 -21.24 -6.07 12.66
CA ASN A 36 -22.51 -6.78 12.53
C ASN A 36 -22.69 -7.90 13.56
N GLY A 37 -21.68 -8.17 14.40
CA GLY A 37 -21.70 -9.33 15.30
C GLY A 37 -21.69 -10.66 14.54
N ASP A 38 -21.10 -10.66 13.34
CA ASP A 38 -21.06 -11.83 12.47
C ASP A 38 -19.94 -12.79 12.91
N VAL A 39 -20.31 -13.85 13.63
CA VAL A 39 -19.39 -14.89 14.11
C VAL A 39 -18.74 -15.64 12.95
N VAL A 40 -19.48 -15.90 11.87
CA VAL A 40 -18.98 -16.64 10.72
C VAL A 40 -17.87 -15.84 10.05
N ALA A 41 -18.08 -14.54 9.84
CA ALA A 41 -17.02 -13.66 9.33
C ALA A 41 -15.79 -13.61 10.26
N ALA A 42 -15.98 -13.67 11.58
CA ALA A 42 -14.87 -13.71 12.51
C ALA A 42 -14.06 -15.01 12.41
N GLU A 43 -14.72 -16.15 12.21
CA GLU A 43 -14.07 -17.44 12.01
C GLU A 43 -13.33 -17.50 10.68
N GLU A 44 -13.99 -17.08 9.59
CA GLU A 44 -13.36 -16.97 8.27
C GLU A 44 -12.10 -16.10 8.32
N ALA A 45 -12.13 -14.98 9.06
CA ALA A 45 -10.96 -14.12 9.23
C ALA A 45 -9.84 -14.86 9.97
N LEU A 46 -10.16 -15.66 10.99
CA LEU A 46 -9.19 -16.38 11.81
C LEU A 46 -8.48 -17.49 11.04
N ASP A 47 -9.21 -18.17 10.16
CA ASP A 47 -8.68 -19.24 9.33
C ASP A 47 -7.62 -18.73 8.34
N LEU A 48 -7.71 -17.47 7.90
CA LEU A 48 -6.69 -16.84 7.05
C LEU A 48 -5.34 -16.62 7.76
N GLY A 49 -5.29 -16.75 9.09
CA GLY A 49 -4.08 -16.46 9.86
C GLY A 49 -2.90 -17.37 9.51
N GLU A 50 -3.15 -18.65 9.25
CA GLU A 50 -2.11 -19.61 8.86
C GLU A 50 -1.58 -19.33 7.45
N ASP A 51 -2.46 -19.01 6.51
CA ASP A 51 -2.09 -18.64 5.14
C ASP A 51 -1.23 -17.37 5.10
N ILE A 52 -1.56 -16.37 5.92
CA ILE A 52 -0.80 -15.12 6.05
C ILE A 52 0.62 -15.41 6.56
N GLU A 53 0.75 -16.24 7.59
CA GLU A 53 2.07 -16.59 8.16
C GLU A 53 2.90 -17.42 7.17
N THR A 54 2.24 -18.33 6.45
CA THR A 54 2.87 -19.16 5.42
C THR A 54 3.44 -18.27 4.31
N LEU A 55 2.62 -17.39 3.72
CA LEU A 55 3.09 -16.47 2.67
C LEU A 55 4.18 -15.52 3.17
N HIS A 56 4.11 -15.07 4.43
CA HIS A 56 5.15 -14.23 5.02
C HIS A 56 6.50 -14.96 5.10
N THR A 57 6.48 -16.21 5.57
CA THR A 57 7.66 -17.07 5.67
C THR A 57 8.25 -17.32 4.29
N GLU A 58 7.42 -17.72 3.33
CA GLU A 58 7.85 -17.98 1.96
C GLU A 58 8.48 -16.73 1.29
N CYS A 59 7.88 -15.54 1.49
CA CYS A 59 8.47 -14.29 1.00
C CYS A 59 9.87 -14.06 1.57
N SER A 60 10.05 -14.32 2.86
CA SER A 60 11.31 -14.12 3.57
C SER A 60 12.38 -15.11 3.09
N GLU A 61 12.05 -16.39 2.99
CA GLU A 61 12.96 -17.44 2.50
C GLU A 61 13.41 -17.17 1.06
N ARG A 62 12.50 -16.73 0.20
CA ARG A 62 12.81 -16.40 -1.19
C ARG A 62 13.70 -15.18 -1.32
N ALA A 63 13.45 -14.16 -0.52
CA ALA A 63 14.32 -13.00 -0.47
C ALA A 63 15.75 -13.39 -0.05
N VAL A 64 15.89 -14.22 0.99
CA VAL A 64 17.19 -14.75 1.43
C VAL A 64 17.86 -15.57 0.31
N ALA A 65 17.12 -16.44 -0.37
CA ALA A 65 17.64 -17.24 -1.48
C ALA A 65 18.17 -16.35 -2.63
N ILE A 66 17.44 -15.29 -2.98
CA ILE A 66 17.85 -14.32 -4.00
C ILE A 66 19.16 -13.62 -3.58
N LEU A 67 19.25 -13.17 -2.33
CA LEU A 67 20.44 -12.50 -1.80
C LEU A 67 21.66 -13.44 -1.81
N ALA A 68 21.48 -14.69 -1.41
CA ALA A 68 22.54 -15.68 -1.34
C ALA A 68 23.03 -16.16 -2.72
N LEU A 69 22.13 -16.30 -3.70
CA LEU A 69 22.47 -16.91 -5.00
C LEU A 69 22.93 -15.91 -6.06
N GLN A 70 22.51 -14.64 -5.98
CA GLN A 70 22.64 -13.70 -7.11
C GLN A 70 23.50 -12.47 -6.80
N HIS A 71 23.84 -12.21 -5.52
CA HIS A 71 24.64 -11.06 -5.09
C HIS A 71 24.24 -9.74 -5.80
N PRO A 72 22.99 -9.29 -5.65
CA PRO A 72 22.44 -8.19 -6.43
C PRO A 72 23.15 -6.85 -6.19
N VAL A 73 23.24 -6.02 -7.23
CA VAL A 73 23.84 -4.68 -7.17
C VAL A 73 22.84 -3.67 -6.56
N ALA A 74 23.31 -2.48 -6.16
CA ALA A 74 22.61 -1.55 -5.26
C ALA A 74 21.12 -1.24 -5.53
N GLY A 75 20.62 -1.30 -6.77
CA GLY A 75 19.18 -1.10 -7.06
C GLY A 75 18.34 -2.33 -6.68
N ASP A 76 18.80 -3.49 -7.12
CA ASP A 76 18.14 -4.78 -6.92
C ASP A 76 18.19 -5.22 -5.46
N LEU A 77 19.30 -4.97 -4.78
CA LEU A 77 19.46 -5.23 -3.35
C LEU A 77 18.43 -4.45 -2.52
N ARG A 78 18.24 -3.16 -2.83
CA ARG A 78 17.24 -2.33 -2.17
C ARG A 78 15.84 -2.89 -2.37
N PHE A 79 15.51 -3.33 -3.58
CA PHE A 79 14.21 -3.92 -3.84
C PHE A 79 13.96 -5.18 -3.01
N VAL A 80 14.90 -6.13 -3.00
CA VAL A 80 14.77 -7.38 -2.23
C VAL A 80 14.65 -7.09 -0.73
N PHE A 81 15.41 -6.13 -0.21
CA PHE A 81 15.30 -5.75 1.20
C PHE A 81 13.96 -5.05 1.51
N SER A 82 13.51 -4.15 0.63
CA SER A 82 12.19 -3.54 0.76
C SER A 82 11.08 -4.59 0.71
N ALA A 83 11.21 -5.63 -0.12
CA ALA A 83 10.27 -6.74 -0.19
C ALA A 83 10.15 -7.49 1.15
N VAL A 84 11.27 -7.78 1.81
CA VAL A 84 11.26 -8.38 3.17
C VAL A 84 10.56 -7.45 4.16
N ARG A 85 10.85 -6.14 4.12
CA ARG A 85 10.20 -5.21 5.04
C ARG A 85 8.69 -5.13 4.82
N MET A 86 8.28 -5.06 3.55
CA MET A 86 6.86 -5.03 3.16
C MET A 86 6.14 -6.32 3.57
N SER A 87 6.77 -7.50 3.44
CA SER A 87 6.15 -8.75 3.88
C SER A 87 5.88 -8.74 5.39
N SER A 88 6.81 -8.24 6.21
CA SER A 88 6.61 -8.10 7.66
C SER A 88 5.49 -7.11 8.00
N ASP A 89 5.43 -5.97 7.31
CA ASP A 89 4.39 -4.95 7.57
C ASP A 89 3.00 -5.47 7.16
N LEU A 90 2.89 -6.24 6.07
CA LEU A 90 1.65 -6.91 5.64
C LEU A 90 1.22 -8.02 6.60
N ALA A 91 2.15 -8.87 7.05
CA ALA A 91 1.87 -9.92 8.02
C ALA A 91 1.34 -9.31 9.34
N ARG A 92 1.96 -8.21 9.79
CA ARG A 92 1.50 -7.46 10.96
C ARG A 92 0.09 -6.90 10.78
N MET A 93 -0.23 -6.36 9.60
CA MET A 93 -1.59 -5.91 9.27
C MET A 93 -2.60 -7.05 9.39
N GLY A 94 -2.26 -8.22 8.85
CA GLY A 94 -3.04 -9.44 8.99
C GLY A 94 -3.27 -9.82 10.46
N GLN A 95 -2.22 -9.91 11.27
CA GLN A 95 -2.33 -10.24 12.70
C GLN A 95 -3.21 -9.24 13.47
N LEU A 96 -3.12 -7.94 13.19
CA LEU A 96 -4.00 -6.94 13.78
C LEU A 96 -5.48 -7.18 13.40
N ALA A 97 -5.76 -7.55 12.15
CA ALA A 97 -7.09 -7.96 11.73
C ALA A 97 -7.58 -9.19 12.51
N LEU A 98 -6.73 -10.21 12.71
CA LEU A 98 -7.08 -11.40 13.52
C LEU A 98 -7.42 -11.04 14.97
N HIS A 99 -6.70 -10.06 15.56
CA HIS A 99 -7.02 -9.58 16.90
C HIS A 99 -8.42 -8.95 16.97
N ILE A 100 -8.83 -8.20 15.94
CA ILE A 100 -10.17 -7.64 15.83
C ILE A 100 -11.21 -8.77 15.72
N ALA A 101 -11.00 -9.76 14.85
CA ALA A 101 -11.89 -10.92 14.73
C ALA A 101 -12.04 -11.70 16.04
N ARG A 102 -10.94 -11.94 16.77
CA ARG A 102 -10.99 -12.60 18.10
C ARG A 102 -11.81 -11.80 19.10
N ALA A 103 -11.70 -10.46 19.06
CA ALA A 103 -12.48 -9.59 19.92
C ALA A 103 -13.98 -9.64 19.57
N ALA A 104 -14.32 -9.58 18.27
CA ALA A 104 -15.68 -9.70 17.76
C ALA A 104 -16.33 -11.04 18.14
N ARG A 105 -15.63 -12.15 17.91
CA ARG A 105 -16.11 -13.50 18.25
C ARG A 105 -16.45 -13.65 19.73
N ARG A 106 -15.61 -13.13 20.63
CA ARG A 106 -15.78 -13.29 22.09
C ARG A 106 -16.98 -12.53 22.67
N ARG A 107 -17.41 -11.44 22.04
CA ARG A 107 -18.49 -10.58 22.56
C ARG A 107 -19.85 -10.86 21.92
N THR A 108 -19.94 -11.89 21.06
CA THR A 108 -21.19 -12.27 20.42
C THR A 108 -21.92 -13.33 21.26
N PRO A 109 -23.23 -13.22 21.52
CA PRO A 109 -24.16 -12.19 21.04
C PRO A 109 -24.12 -10.90 21.89
N GLY A 110 -23.89 -9.75 21.23
CA GLY A 110 -23.84 -8.44 21.89
C GLY A 110 -23.39 -7.33 20.94
N GLU A 111 -23.88 -6.10 21.16
CA GLU A 111 -23.43 -4.92 20.40
C GLU A 111 -22.00 -4.55 20.79
N LEU A 112 -21.06 -4.72 19.86
CA LEU A 112 -19.63 -4.47 20.10
C LEU A 112 -19.23 -2.99 19.99
N VAL A 113 -19.96 -2.25 19.17
CA VAL A 113 -19.62 -0.90 18.72
C VAL A 113 -20.83 0.00 18.98
N PRO A 114 -20.72 0.98 19.90
CA PRO A 114 -21.78 1.96 20.10
C PRO A 114 -22.11 2.71 18.81
N ASP A 115 -23.40 3.00 18.58
CA ASP A 115 -23.88 3.75 17.42
C ASP A 115 -23.11 5.06 17.15
N GLN A 116 -22.67 5.73 18.21
CA GLN A 116 -21.93 7.00 18.16
C GLN A 116 -20.62 6.91 17.36
N VAL A 117 -19.94 5.75 17.38
CA VAL A 117 -18.62 5.55 16.74
C VAL A 117 -18.68 4.58 15.56
N ARG A 118 -19.85 4.00 15.29
CA ARG A 118 -20.07 3.03 14.22
C ARG A 118 -19.71 3.59 12.83
N GLY A 119 -20.08 4.85 12.58
CA GLY A 119 -19.75 5.54 11.32
C GLY A 119 -18.24 5.71 11.11
N ASP A 120 -17.52 6.08 12.16
CA ASP A 120 -16.07 6.28 12.09
C ASP A 120 -15.33 4.97 11.82
N ILE A 121 -15.70 3.88 12.51
CA ILE A 121 -15.10 2.56 12.30
C ILE A 121 -15.36 2.05 10.89
N THR A 122 -16.57 2.27 10.36
CA THR A 122 -16.92 1.91 8.98
C THR A 122 -16.00 2.64 7.99
N ARG A 123 -15.85 3.96 8.17
CA ARG A 123 -14.98 4.79 7.32
C ARG A 123 -13.50 4.39 7.43
N MET A 124 -13.03 4.01 8.62
CA MET A 124 -11.67 3.50 8.82
C MET A 124 -11.43 2.19 8.05
N GLY A 125 -12.41 1.28 8.05
CA GLY A 125 -12.36 0.04 7.26
C GLY A 125 -12.27 0.33 5.76
N GLU A 126 -13.14 1.19 5.24
CA GLU A 126 -13.17 1.58 3.82
C GLU A 126 -11.88 2.27 3.35
N LEU A 127 -11.34 3.19 4.18
CA LEU A 127 -10.08 3.86 3.89
C LEU A 127 -8.93 2.86 3.82
N THR A 128 -8.88 1.94 4.78
CA THR A 128 -7.81 0.93 4.81
C THR A 128 -7.92 -0.01 3.60
N ALA A 129 -9.13 -0.44 3.22
CA ALA A 129 -9.34 -1.23 2.00
C ALA A 129 -8.88 -0.49 0.74
N THR A 130 -9.12 0.82 0.66
CA THR A 130 -8.65 1.66 -0.45
C THR A 130 -7.13 1.72 -0.51
N MET A 131 -6.47 1.90 0.64
CA MET A 131 -5.01 1.91 0.72
C MET A 131 -4.39 0.57 0.29
N VAL A 132 -5.00 -0.55 0.68
CA VAL A 132 -4.49 -1.87 0.30
C VAL A 132 -4.70 -2.16 -1.20
N ARG A 133 -5.82 -1.75 -1.80
CA ARG A 133 -6.00 -1.85 -3.26
C ARG A 133 -4.93 -1.05 -4.01
N ALA A 134 -4.67 0.18 -3.58
CA ALA A 134 -3.60 0.99 -4.17
C ALA A 134 -2.22 0.33 -4.04
N LEU A 135 -1.96 -0.39 -2.94
CA LEU A 135 -0.75 -1.17 -2.75
C LEU A 135 -0.67 -2.36 -3.72
N CYS A 136 -1.76 -3.12 -3.90
CA CYS A 136 -1.82 -4.22 -4.87
C CYS A 136 -1.61 -3.72 -6.31
N ASP A 137 -2.22 -2.60 -6.68
CA ASP A 137 -2.03 -1.94 -7.98
C ASP A 137 -0.58 -1.48 -8.17
N ALA A 138 0.04 -0.95 -7.11
CA ALA A 138 1.44 -0.57 -7.13
C ALA A 138 2.35 -1.78 -7.40
N PHE A 139 2.08 -2.94 -6.78
CA PHE A 139 2.77 -4.20 -7.07
C PHE A 139 2.56 -4.66 -8.52
N ALA A 140 1.36 -4.52 -9.09
CA ALA A 140 1.09 -4.89 -10.48
C ALA A 140 1.83 -3.98 -11.49
N SER A 141 1.93 -2.68 -11.19
CA SER A 141 2.52 -1.68 -12.09
C SER A 141 4.04 -1.77 -12.26
N ARG A 142 4.74 -2.55 -11.43
CA ARG A 142 6.21 -2.73 -11.45
C ARG A 142 7.04 -1.44 -11.36
N SER A 143 6.45 -0.37 -10.82
CA SER A 143 6.97 1.01 -10.86
C SER A 143 8.35 1.20 -10.20
N TRP A 144 8.78 0.30 -9.32
CA TRP A 144 10.09 0.32 -8.66
C TRP A 144 11.24 -0.19 -9.56
N SER A 145 10.95 -1.01 -10.58
CA SER A 145 11.96 -1.68 -11.41
C SER A 145 12.35 -0.89 -12.66
N ARG A 146 11.67 0.22 -12.96
CA ARG A 146 12.10 1.11 -14.02
C ARG A 146 13.29 1.90 -13.52
N PRO A 147 14.50 1.78 -14.11
CA PRO A 147 15.51 2.79 -13.88
C PRO A 147 14.86 4.12 -14.24
N ARG A 148 14.87 5.08 -13.30
CA ARG A 148 14.57 6.48 -13.62
C ARG A 148 15.54 6.84 -14.74
N ARG A 149 15.09 6.81 -15.99
CA ARG A 149 15.81 7.44 -17.09
C ARG A 149 15.89 8.91 -16.69
N SER A 150 17.06 9.31 -16.21
CA SER A 150 17.38 10.71 -15.98
C SER A 150 17.21 11.46 -17.30
N GLY A 151 16.40 12.53 -17.25
CA GLY A 151 16.30 13.51 -18.33
C GLY A 151 15.07 13.36 -19.22
N THR A 152 13.92 13.83 -18.77
CA THR A 152 13.06 14.59 -19.70
C THR A 152 13.75 15.93 -19.94
N PRO A 153 13.96 16.37 -21.20
CA PRO A 153 14.48 17.71 -21.45
C PRO A 153 13.43 18.69 -20.95
N THR A 154 13.80 19.47 -19.94
CA THR A 154 13.06 20.67 -19.54
C THR A 154 12.91 21.52 -20.80
N GLN A 155 11.70 21.57 -21.36
CA GLN A 155 11.40 22.58 -22.37
C GLN A 155 11.47 23.92 -21.65
N ASN A 156 12.55 24.65 -21.88
CA ASN A 156 12.65 26.05 -21.53
C ASN A 156 11.60 26.81 -22.33
N SER A 157 10.46 27.08 -21.70
CA SER A 157 9.55 28.14 -22.10
C SER A 157 10.28 29.47 -21.91
N THR A 158 11.00 29.90 -22.95
CA THR A 158 11.41 31.30 -23.08
C THR A 158 10.15 32.10 -23.33
N SER A 159 9.62 32.68 -22.25
CA SER A 159 8.65 33.76 -22.28
C SER A 159 9.16 34.86 -23.18
N SER A 160 8.57 34.96 -24.37
CA SER A 160 8.73 36.10 -25.28
C SER A 160 7.95 37.26 -24.69
N THR A 161 8.62 38.19 -24.03
CA THR A 161 8.05 39.47 -23.60
C THR A 161 7.90 40.37 -24.83
N PRO A 162 6.70 40.84 -25.21
CA PRO A 162 6.59 41.91 -26.19
C PRO A 162 6.83 43.25 -25.48
N ALA A 163 7.79 44.02 -25.98
CA ALA A 163 8.01 45.40 -25.61
C ALA A 163 6.79 46.25 -26.01
N SER A 164 6.01 46.71 -25.04
CA SER A 164 5.02 47.76 -25.23
C SER A 164 5.52 49.06 -24.60
N SER A 165 6.16 49.89 -25.41
CA SER A 165 6.42 51.30 -25.13
C SER A 165 5.13 52.10 -25.26
N GLY A 166 4.64 52.69 -24.17
CA GLY A 166 3.52 53.63 -24.16
C GLY A 166 3.66 54.64 -23.02
N PRO A 167 3.43 55.96 -23.24
CA PRO A 167 4.08 57.00 -22.47
C PRO A 167 3.36 57.41 -21.18
N CYS A 168 4.18 57.88 -20.25
CA CYS A 168 3.88 58.54 -19.00
C CYS A 168 2.82 59.65 -19.15
N ARG A 169 1.66 59.51 -18.50
CA ARG A 169 0.72 60.62 -18.25
C ARG A 169 0.67 60.90 -16.75
N THR A 170 1.39 61.93 -16.35
CA THR A 170 1.18 62.64 -15.09
C THR A 170 -0.15 63.40 -15.17
N ARG A 171 -1.04 63.17 -14.21
CA ARG A 171 -2.28 63.96 -14.05
C ARG A 171 -2.03 65.02 -12.97
N PRO A 172 -2.27 66.31 -13.24
CA PRO A 172 -2.04 67.37 -12.28
C PRO A 172 -3.23 67.44 -11.30
N GLY A 173 -2.92 67.78 -10.04
CA GLY A 173 -3.94 68.16 -9.07
C GLY A 173 -4.57 69.50 -9.42
N ARG A 174 -5.85 69.66 -9.10
CA ARG A 174 -6.40 70.92 -8.60
C ARG A 174 -7.73 70.67 -7.90
N THR A 175 -7.86 71.33 -6.76
CA THR A 175 -8.99 71.41 -5.83
C THR A 175 -10.15 72.26 -6.37
N ALA A 176 -11.31 72.04 -5.74
CA ALA A 176 -12.63 72.69 -5.87
C ALA A 176 -13.55 72.13 -6.96
#